data_AF-A0A8H5WTV7-F1
#
_entry.id   AF-A0A8H5WTV7-F1
#
_cell.length_a   1.000
_cell.length_b   1.000
_cell.length_c   1.000
_cell.angle_alpha   90.00
_cell.angle_beta   90.00
_cell.angle_gamma   90.00
#
_symmetry.space_group_name_H-M   'P 1'
#
loop_
_entity.id
_entity.type
_entity.pdbx_description
1 polymer ?
#
loop_
_entity_poly.entity_id
_entity_poly.type
_entity_poly.pdbx_seq_one_letter_code
_entity_poly.pdbx_strand_id
1 'polypeptide(L)'
;MLAPALAMLSYELMEPSLMTLARKNYLAAIQNINSALLLPQQAANDSTLASVLLLALLEAVAFHRCDSLNSWTSHVDGAVQLVKLGGLRQFESALGRALFSDVSNHAYASCAQRRVPVPAIVSEMRTQLGDFSSENSLVVDLGAVLDSMSRLLAKLTSKDTEDTLAPEAVVAQGCLLVSQIDCLLDQASTLFFYEVIPTAEAPDCAFNGITHKYPTPQSARYWNILRVMKLFISKWIHRSVTALADCNATVDDCTGTLEQNRFDLLGYTKSNADKVAVDILCSVPFFQSLASQSYLGQTQQSNP
;
A
#
# COMPACT_ATOMS: atom_id res chain seq x y z
N MET A 1 -16.34 -11.45 11.81
CA MET A 1 -16.10 -11.60 10.36
C MET A 1 -17.28 -11.17 9.48
N LEU A 2 -18.54 -11.27 9.92
CA LEU A 2 -19.70 -10.99 9.06
C LEU A 2 -19.94 -9.50 8.73
N ALA A 3 -19.51 -8.56 9.58
CA ALA A 3 -19.89 -7.15 9.42
C ALA A 3 -19.42 -6.53 8.09
N PRO A 4 -18.13 -6.59 7.69
CA PRO A 4 -17.68 -6.00 6.42
C PRO A 4 -18.36 -6.63 5.20
N ALA A 5 -18.52 -7.96 5.21
CA ALA A 5 -19.18 -8.68 4.13
C ALA A 5 -20.65 -8.25 3.97
N LEU A 6 -21.39 -8.13 5.08
CA LEU A 6 -22.78 -7.65 5.06
C LEU A 6 -22.89 -6.20 4.56
N ALA A 7 -21.93 -5.34 4.90
CA ALA A 7 -21.92 -3.97 4.42
C ALA A 7 -21.63 -3.88 2.92
N MET A 8 -20.66 -4.66 2.43
CA MET A 8 -20.39 -4.77 0.99
C MET A 8 -21.62 -5.29 0.23
N LEU A 9 -22.22 -6.40 0.70
CA LEU A 9 -23.43 -6.96 0.11
C LEU A 9 -24.62 -5.99 0.13
N SER A 10 -24.74 -5.16 1.18
CA SER A 10 -25.78 -4.14 1.23
C SER A 10 -25.68 -3.15 0.07
N TYR A 11 -24.47 -2.75 -0.32
CA TYR A 11 -24.25 -1.91 -1.49
C TYR A 11 -24.44 -2.68 -2.79
N GLU A 12 -23.91 -3.90 -2.88
CA GLU A 12 -23.98 -4.72 -4.09
C GLU A 12 -25.42 -5.09 -4.45
N LEU A 13 -26.23 -5.47 -3.46
CA LEU A 13 -27.63 -5.89 -3.63
C LEU A 13 -28.62 -4.73 -3.45
N MET A 14 -28.13 -3.54 -3.13
CA MET A 14 -28.96 -2.36 -2.80
C MET A 14 -30.00 -2.66 -1.71
N GLU A 15 -29.62 -3.45 -0.70
CA GLU A 15 -30.49 -3.90 0.38
C GLU A 15 -30.08 -3.26 1.73
N PRO A 16 -30.76 -2.19 2.20
CA PRO A 16 -30.35 -1.45 3.40
C PRO A 16 -30.48 -2.23 4.72
N SER A 17 -31.29 -3.29 4.76
CA SER A 17 -31.43 -4.20 5.90
C SER A 17 -30.09 -4.86 6.26
N LEU A 18 -29.27 -5.19 5.25
CA LEU A 18 -27.96 -5.83 5.43
C LEU A 18 -26.97 -4.88 6.08
N MET A 19 -27.00 -3.58 5.74
CA MET A 19 -26.22 -2.56 6.45
C MET A 19 -26.63 -2.44 7.92
N THR A 20 -27.92 -2.58 8.22
CA THR A 20 -28.41 -2.60 9.61
C THR A 20 -27.84 -3.80 10.37
N LEU A 21 -27.80 -4.98 9.75
CA LEU A 21 -27.20 -6.18 10.35
C LEU A 21 -25.67 -6.05 10.49
N ALA A 22 -24.99 -5.44 9.51
CA ALA A 22 -23.57 -5.13 9.57
C ALA A 22 -23.24 -4.25 10.78
N ARG A 23 -24.00 -3.17 11.01
CA ARG A 23 -23.86 -2.28 12.16
C ARG A 23 -24.10 -2.99 13.49
N LYS A 24 -25.07 -3.90 13.57
CA LYS A 24 -25.30 -4.71 14.79
C LYS A 24 -24.08 -5.59 15.11
N ASN A 25 -23.52 -6.25 14.10
CA ASN A 25 -22.33 -7.08 14.27
C ASN A 25 -21.09 -6.25 14.61
N TYR A 26 -20.97 -5.04 14.05
CA TYR A 26 -19.92 -4.08 14.38
C TYR A 26 -19.94 -3.69 15.86
N LEU A 27 -21.12 -3.31 16.39
CA LEU A 27 -21.25 -2.95 17.81
C LEU A 27 -20.90 -4.11 18.74
N ALA A 28 -21.34 -5.33 18.41
CA ALA A 28 -20.97 -6.53 19.16
C ALA A 28 -19.45 -6.81 19.12
N ALA A 29 -18.82 -6.61 17.96
CA ALA A 29 -17.37 -6.76 17.82
C ALA A 29 -16.60 -5.74 18.66
N ILE A 30 -17.03 -4.48 18.70
CA ILE A 30 -16.44 -3.45 19.59
C ILE A 30 -16.52 -3.88 21.05
N GLN A 31 -17.69 -4.34 21.51
CA GLN A 31 -17.85 -4.80 22.90
C GLN A 31 -16.89 -5.95 23.22
N ASN A 32 -16.79 -6.94 22.34
CA ASN A 32 -15.91 -8.08 22.52
C ASN A 32 -14.43 -7.69 22.51
N ILE A 33 -14.02 -6.78 21.60
CA ILE A 33 -12.66 -6.25 21.57
C ILE A 33 -12.37 -5.51 22.87
N ASN A 34 -13.24 -4.62 23.32
CA ASN A 34 -13.05 -3.88 24.56
C ASN A 34 -12.88 -4.82 25.76
N SER A 35 -13.65 -5.90 25.83
CA SER A 35 -13.45 -6.93 26.86
C SER A 35 -12.10 -7.66 26.72
N ALA A 36 -11.69 -8.04 25.51
CA ALA A 36 -10.41 -8.68 25.26
C ALA A 36 -9.22 -7.78 25.60
N LEU A 37 -9.35 -6.46 25.40
CA LEU A 37 -8.30 -5.48 25.70
C LEU A 37 -8.03 -5.33 27.21
N LEU A 38 -8.94 -5.77 28.09
CA LEU A 38 -8.75 -5.73 29.54
C LEU A 38 -7.71 -6.74 30.03
N LEU A 39 -7.45 -7.81 29.26
CA LEU A 39 -6.53 -8.88 29.62
C LEU A 39 -5.40 -8.94 28.58
N PRO A 40 -4.12 -8.73 28.96
CA PRO A 40 -3.00 -8.70 28.02
C PRO A 40 -2.89 -9.94 27.13
N GLN A 41 -3.21 -11.11 27.68
CA GLN A 41 -3.21 -12.38 26.95
C GLN A 41 -4.28 -12.43 25.86
N GLN A 42 -5.45 -11.87 26.11
CA GLN A 42 -6.54 -11.83 25.13
C GLN A 42 -6.34 -10.71 24.10
N ALA A 43 -5.78 -9.58 24.53
CA ALA A 43 -5.41 -8.48 23.65
C ALA A 43 -4.37 -8.91 22.59
N ALA A 44 -3.42 -9.76 22.98
CA ALA A 44 -2.39 -10.30 22.09
C ALA A 44 -2.86 -11.42 21.14
N ASN A 45 -4.13 -11.84 21.20
CA ASN A 45 -4.62 -12.92 20.34
C ASN A 45 -4.84 -12.46 18.90
N ASP A 46 -4.52 -13.36 17.95
CA ASP A 46 -4.78 -13.19 16.51
C ASP A 46 -6.25 -12.82 16.23
N SER A 47 -7.20 -13.36 17.01
CA SER A 47 -8.63 -13.05 16.87
C SER A 47 -8.98 -11.60 17.20
N THR A 48 -8.32 -11.02 18.22
CA THR A 48 -8.50 -9.61 18.60
C THR A 48 -7.92 -8.73 17.51
N LEU A 49 -6.71 -9.03 17.04
CA LEU A 49 -6.04 -8.29 15.96
C LEU A 49 -6.85 -8.33 14.66
N ALA A 50 -7.32 -9.52 14.25
CA ALA A 50 -8.17 -9.69 13.08
C ALA A 50 -9.49 -8.91 13.22
N SER A 51 -10.07 -8.87 14.42
CA SER A 51 -11.30 -8.12 14.66
C SER A 51 -11.10 -6.62 14.49
N VAL A 52 -9.99 -6.06 14.98
CA VAL A 52 -9.64 -4.63 14.78
C VAL A 52 -9.46 -4.30 13.30
N LEU A 53 -8.72 -5.13 12.54
CA LEU A 53 -8.56 -4.93 11.09
C LEU A 53 -9.90 -4.96 10.33
N LEU A 54 -10.80 -5.86 10.73
CA LEU A 54 -12.13 -5.97 10.13
C LEU A 54 -13.03 -4.79 10.49
N LEU A 55 -12.90 -4.19 11.67
CA LEU A 55 -13.60 -2.93 12.00
C LEU A 55 -13.12 -1.79 11.10
N ALA A 56 -11.81 -1.66 10.91
CA ALA A 56 -11.23 -0.66 10.02
C ALA A 56 -11.75 -0.83 8.58
N LEU A 57 -11.85 -2.08 8.09
CA LEU A 57 -12.40 -2.39 6.78
C LEU A 57 -13.89 -2.02 6.69
N LEU A 58 -14.69 -2.40 7.70
CA LEU A 58 -16.11 -2.02 7.70
C LEU A 58 -16.26 -0.50 7.64
N GLU A 59 -15.47 0.22 8.42
CA GLU A 59 -15.55 1.67 8.47
C GLU A 59 -15.21 2.32 7.14
N ALA A 60 -14.19 1.79 6.45
CA ALA A 60 -13.83 2.24 5.11
C ALA A 60 -14.96 2.00 4.09
N VAL A 61 -15.70 0.88 4.23
CA VAL A 61 -16.83 0.53 3.35
C VAL A 61 -18.10 1.32 3.69
N ALA A 62 -18.43 1.43 4.97
CA ALA A 62 -19.72 1.94 5.44
C ALA A 62 -19.75 3.46 5.67
N PHE A 63 -18.60 4.11 5.90
CA PHE A 63 -18.52 5.54 6.22
C PHE A 63 -17.86 6.33 5.08
N HIS A 64 -18.68 6.91 4.21
CA HIS A 64 -18.24 7.67 3.02
C HIS A 64 -17.74 9.11 3.29
N ARG A 65 -17.17 9.41 4.47
CA ARG A 65 -16.76 10.78 4.85
C ARG A 65 -15.29 10.84 5.30
N CYS A 66 -14.70 12.04 5.31
CA CYS A 66 -13.34 12.30 5.84
C CYS A 66 -13.07 11.70 7.23
N ASP A 67 -14.12 11.49 8.04
CA ASP A 67 -14.03 10.82 9.34
C ASP A 67 -13.49 9.38 9.23
N SER A 68 -13.67 8.72 8.08
CA SER A 68 -13.19 7.34 7.84
C SER A 68 -11.67 7.24 7.78
N LEU A 69 -10.96 8.28 7.30
CA LEU A 69 -9.50 8.27 7.26
C LEU A 69 -8.88 8.40 8.66
N ASN A 70 -9.49 9.23 9.51
CA ASN A 70 -9.06 9.37 10.90
C ASN A 70 -9.35 8.09 11.69
N SER A 71 -10.55 7.53 11.52
CA SER A 71 -10.95 6.29 12.17
C SER A 71 -10.08 5.12 11.74
N TRP A 72 -9.83 4.97 10.43
CA TRP A 72 -8.91 3.97 9.89
C TRP A 72 -7.50 4.14 10.47
N THR A 73 -6.98 5.37 10.53
CA THR A 73 -5.66 5.64 11.14
C THR A 73 -5.62 5.20 12.60
N SER A 74 -6.65 5.50 13.39
CA SER A 74 -6.73 5.07 14.79
C SER A 74 -6.76 3.55 14.96
N HIS A 75 -7.48 2.83 14.09
CA HIS A 75 -7.45 1.36 14.09
C HIS A 75 -6.09 0.79 13.70
N VAL A 76 -5.41 1.39 12.72
CA VAL A 76 -4.05 1.00 12.34
C VAL A 76 -3.09 1.21 13.50
N ASP A 77 -3.13 2.38 14.14
CA ASP A 77 -2.28 2.67 15.30
C ASP A 77 -2.57 1.71 16.47
N GLY A 78 -3.83 1.40 16.73
CA GLY A 78 -4.25 0.39 17.71
C GLY A 78 -3.75 -1.01 17.37
N ALA A 79 -3.86 -1.42 16.10
CA ALA A 79 -3.36 -2.71 15.63
C ALA A 79 -1.84 -2.83 15.76
N VAL A 80 -1.08 -1.74 15.53
CA VAL A 80 0.36 -1.70 15.79
C VAL A 80 0.65 -1.91 17.28
N GLN A 81 -0.15 -1.35 18.19
CA GLN A 81 0.02 -1.61 19.63
C GLN A 81 -0.27 -3.07 20.00
N LEU A 82 -1.28 -3.70 19.37
CA LEU A 82 -1.57 -5.12 19.61
C LEU A 82 -0.46 -6.03 19.10
N VAL A 83 0.08 -5.74 17.91
CA VAL A 83 1.28 -6.40 17.37
C VAL A 83 2.46 -6.26 18.32
N LYS A 84 2.70 -5.06 18.85
CA LYS A 84 3.76 -4.81 19.82
C LYS A 84 3.55 -5.62 21.11
N LEU A 85 2.31 -5.76 21.57
CA LEU A 85 1.96 -6.54 22.76
C LEU A 85 2.14 -8.05 22.53
N GLY A 86 1.74 -8.56 21.36
CA GLY A 86 1.92 -9.96 20.98
C GLY A 86 3.38 -10.34 20.74
N GLY A 87 4.19 -9.38 20.29
CA GLY A 87 5.61 -9.57 20.04
C GLY A 87 5.87 -10.69 19.04
N LEU A 88 7.01 -11.36 19.18
CA LEU A 88 7.44 -12.40 18.24
C LEU A 88 6.60 -13.68 18.28
N ARG A 89 5.83 -13.91 19.36
CA ARG A 89 5.00 -15.12 19.50
C ARG A 89 3.94 -15.23 18.41
N GLN A 90 3.46 -14.12 17.87
CA GLN A 90 2.53 -14.12 16.76
C GLN A 90 3.13 -14.72 15.47
N PHE A 91 4.46 -14.82 15.35
CA PHE A 91 5.11 -15.43 14.19
C PHE A 91 5.15 -16.95 14.25
N GLU A 92 4.80 -17.56 15.37
CA GLU A 92 4.66 -19.01 15.52
C GLU A 92 3.51 -19.55 14.65
N SER A 93 2.44 -18.76 14.46
CA SER A 93 1.27 -19.14 13.67
C SER A 93 1.32 -18.54 12.26
N ALA A 94 0.82 -19.28 11.25
CA ALA A 94 0.69 -18.75 9.89
C ALA A 94 -0.28 -17.55 9.83
N LEU A 95 -1.32 -17.58 10.65
CA LEU A 95 -2.30 -16.49 10.75
C LEU A 95 -1.66 -15.23 11.31
N GLY A 96 -0.90 -15.32 12.39
CA GLY A 96 -0.25 -14.17 13.02
C GLY A 96 0.83 -13.55 12.12
N ARG A 97 1.56 -14.36 11.33
CA ARG A 97 2.46 -13.83 10.27
C ARG A 97 1.69 -13.06 9.19
N ALA A 98 0.56 -13.59 8.73
CA ALA A 98 -0.28 -12.90 7.74
C ALA A 98 -0.90 -11.60 8.29
N LEU A 99 -1.44 -11.66 9.51
CA LEU A 99 -2.00 -10.48 10.18
C LEU A 99 -0.95 -9.40 10.40
N PHE A 100 0.25 -9.76 10.87
CA PHE A 100 1.34 -8.80 10.99
C PHE A 100 1.72 -8.19 9.64
N SER A 101 1.77 -8.99 8.57
CA SER A 101 2.07 -8.49 7.22
C SER A 101 1.04 -7.44 6.77
N ASP A 102 -0.24 -7.69 7.03
CA ASP A 102 -1.32 -6.73 6.73
C ASP A 102 -1.24 -5.48 7.60
N VAL A 103 -1.06 -5.61 8.93
CA VAL A 103 -0.91 -4.48 9.86
C VAL A 103 0.26 -3.60 9.47
N SER A 104 1.41 -4.20 9.18
CA SER A 104 2.60 -3.47 8.78
C SER A 104 2.38 -2.73 7.45
N ASN A 105 1.76 -3.36 6.45
CA ASN A 105 1.38 -2.67 5.20
C ASN A 105 0.45 -1.48 5.44
N HIS A 106 -0.54 -1.60 6.31
CA HIS A 106 -1.40 -0.49 6.69
C HIS A 106 -0.65 0.60 7.45
N ALA A 107 0.28 0.24 8.34
CA ALA A 107 1.14 1.19 9.04
C ALA A 107 2.01 1.99 8.06
N TYR A 108 2.62 1.33 7.06
CA TYR A 108 3.35 2.01 5.99
C TYR A 108 2.49 2.98 5.22
N ALA A 109 1.31 2.56 4.78
CA ALA A 109 0.38 3.42 4.04
C ALA A 109 -0.05 4.63 4.87
N SER A 110 -0.40 4.42 6.15
CA SER A 110 -0.79 5.49 7.08
C SER A 110 0.35 6.48 7.30
N CYS A 111 1.56 5.99 7.53
CA CYS A 111 2.73 6.84 7.74
C CYS A 111 3.09 7.63 6.48
N ALA A 112 3.04 7.02 5.30
CA ALA A 112 3.26 7.70 4.03
C ALA A 112 2.20 8.79 3.76
N GLN A 113 0.92 8.50 4.03
CA GLN A 113 -0.16 9.47 3.90
C GLN A 113 0.04 10.68 4.83
N ARG A 114 0.40 10.42 6.10
CA ARG A 114 0.63 11.45 7.13
C ARG A 114 2.01 12.11 7.03
N ARG A 115 2.89 11.55 6.20
CA ARG A 115 4.30 11.95 6.04
C ARG A 115 5.08 11.93 7.34
N VAL A 116 4.88 10.86 8.11
CA VAL A 116 5.61 10.62 9.36
C VAL A 116 6.49 9.37 9.22
N PRO A 117 7.56 9.24 10.02
CA PRO A 117 8.34 8.02 10.07
C PRO A 117 7.49 6.84 10.53
N VAL A 118 7.79 5.65 10.00
CA VAL A 118 7.19 4.40 10.46
C VAL A 118 7.73 4.08 11.86
N PRO A 119 6.89 3.63 12.81
CA PRO A 119 7.36 3.22 14.13
C PRO A 119 8.42 2.12 14.03
N ALA A 120 9.56 2.29 14.71
CA ALA A 120 10.71 1.38 14.63
C ALA A 120 10.34 -0.09 14.89
N ILE A 121 9.40 -0.33 15.81
CA ILE A 121 8.89 -1.67 16.12
C ILE A 121 8.34 -2.40 14.89
N VAL A 122 7.70 -1.70 13.95
CA VAL A 122 7.16 -2.31 12.72
C VAL A 122 8.29 -2.77 11.82
N SER A 123 9.31 -1.94 11.62
CA SER A 123 10.50 -2.24 10.82
C SER A 123 11.34 -3.38 11.43
N GLU A 124 11.55 -3.34 12.75
CA GLU A 124 12.27 -4.36 13.51
C GLU A 124 11.59 -5.73 13.42
N MET A 125 10.28 -5.77 13.69
CA MET A 125 9.51 -7.01 13.60
C MET A 125 9.41 -7.52 12.16
N ARG A 126 9.40 -6.64 11.15
CA ARG A 126 9.42 -7.06 9.74
C ARG A 126 10.75 -7.68 9.34
N THR A 127 11.85 -7.19 9.88
CA THR A 127 13.17 -7.83 9.71
C THR A 127 13.15 -9.23 10.32
N GLN A 128 12.63 -9.35 11.55
CA GLN A 128 12.53 -10.63 12.26
C GLN A 128 11.58 -11.63 11.58
N LEU A 129 10.52 -11.16 10.90
CA LEU A 129 9.63 -12.02 10.12
C LEU A 129 10.37 -12.81 9.02
N GLY A 130 11.46 -12.26 8.50
CA GLY A 130 12.32 -12.92 7.53
C GLY A 130 12.87 -14.26 8.04
N ASP A 131 13.22 -14.33 9.32
CA ASP A 131 13.75 -15.55 9.96
C ASP A 131 12.70 -16.68 10.03
N PHE A 132 11.42 -16.33 9.99
CA PHE A 132 10.29 -17.28 10.03
C PHE A 132 9.73 -17.60 8.63
N SER A 133 10.22 -16.91 7.59
CA SER A 133 9.71 -17.04 6.23
C SER A 133 10.76 -17.71 5.35
N SER A 134 10.68 -19.03 5.22
CA SER A 134 11.61 -19.82 4.40
C SER A 134 11.54 -19.51 2.89
N GLU A 135 10.55 -18.74 2.42
CA GLU A 135 10.17 -18.72 1.01
C GLU A 135 9.90 -17.34 0.37
N ASN A 136 10.03 -16.18 1.05
CA ASN A 136 9.68 -14.90 0.40
C ASN A 136 10.57 -13.70 0.75
N SER A 137 11.75 -13.62 0.10
CA SER A 137 12.64 -12.43 0.10
C SER A 137 11.89 -11.15 -0.25
N LEU A 138 10.99 -11.20 -1.24
CA LEU A 138 10.35 -10.03 -1.81
C LEU A 138 9.49 -9.24 -0.80
N VAL A 139 8.86 -9.91 0.17
CA VAL A 139 8.03 -9.23 1.19
C VAL A 139 8.90 -8.48 2.20
N VAL A 140 10.02 -9.08 2.58
CA VAL A 140 11.02 -8.45 3.47
C VAL A 140 11.66 -7.27 2.76
N ASP A 141 12.10 -7.48 1.51
CA ASP A 141 12.74 -6.46 0.67
C ASP A 141 11.79 -5.27 0.41
N LEU A 142 10.52 -5.54 0.12
CA LEU A 142 9.50 -4.49 -0.02
C LEU A 142 9.35 -3.66 1.26
N GLY A 143 9.42 -4.29 2.43
CA GLY A 143 9.43 -3.61 3.72
C GLY A 143 10.57 -2.62 3.88
N ALA A 144 11.79 -3.05 3.57
CA ALA A 144 12.98 -2.21 3.67
C ALA A 144 12.91 -0.98 2.75
N VAL A 145 12.34 -1.14 1.54
CA VAL A 145 12.12 -0.02 0.62
C VAL A 145 11.03 0.92 1.13
N LEU A 146 9.91 0.38 1.65
CA LEU A 146 8.84 1.19 2.25
C LEU A 146 9.31 1.99 3.48
N ASP A 147 10.14 1.39 4.34
CA ASP A 147 10.78 2.06 5.47
C ASP A 147 11.64 3.24 5.00
N SER A 148 12.48 3.00 3.99
CA SER A 148 13.40 4.00 3.46
C SER A 148 12.66 5.13 2.76
N MET A 149 11.61 4.81 1.99
CA MET A 149 10.71 5.79 1.40
C MET A 149 9.98 6.63 2.47
N SER A 150 9.50 6.00 3.55
CA SER A 150 8.81 6.71 4.63
C SER A 150 9.73 7.68 5.37
N ARG A 151 10.99 7.28 5.62
CA ARG A 151 12.02 8.17 6.19
C ARG A 151 12.33 9.35 5.27
N LEU A 152 12.48 9.09 3.97
CA LEU A 152 12.71 10.16 2.98
C LEU A 152 11.53 11.15 2.96
N LEU A 153 10.29 10.66 2.93
CA LEU A 153 9.08 11.49 2.94
C LEU A 153 8.96 12.34 4.21
N ALA A 154 9.26 11.78 5.38
CA ALA A 154 9.25 12.52 6.64
C ALA A 154 10.22 13.71 6.58
N LYS A 155 11.46 13.47 6.17
CA LYS A 155 12.49 14.53 6.04
C LYS A 155 12.16 15.59 5.00
N LEU A 156 11.56 15.18 3.86
CA LEU A 156 11.12 16.08 2.81
C LEU A 156 10.02 17.06 3.24
N THR A 157 9.31 16.75 4.32
CA THR A 157 8.15 17.52 4.76
C THR A 157 8.29 18.00 6.20
N SER A 158 9.50 17.89 6.75
CA SER A 158 9.85 18.44 8.05
C SER A 158 9.63 19.95 8.05
N LYS A 159 9.11 20.47 9.16
CA LYS A 159 8.98 21.92 9.38
C LYS A 159 10.28 22.54 9.91
N ASP A 160 11.20 21.69 10.36
CA ASP A 160 12.49 22.12 10.86
C ASP A 160 13.46 22.21 9.69
N THR A 161 13.90 23.44 9.39
CA THR A 161 14.79 23.72 8.26
C THR A 161 16.11 22.95 8.35
N GLU A 162 16.58 22.65 9.57
CA GLU A 162 17.81 21.88 9.81
C GLU A 162 17.65 20.38 9.48
N ASP A 163 16.43 19.82 9.56
CA ASP A 163 16.15 18.40 9.26
C ASP A 163 15.63 18.20 7.81
N THR A 164 15.43 19.30 7.08
CA THR A 164 15.00 19.27 5.69
C THR A 164 16.17 18.87 4.79
N LEU A 165 15.97 17.86 3.94
CA LEU A 165 17.02 17.39 3.04
C LEU A 165 17.29 18.39 1.91
N ALA A 166 18.58 18.64 1.66
CA ALA A 166 19.03 19.37 0.47
C ALA A 166 18.59 18.64 -0.82
N PRO A 167 18.24 19.35 -1.90
CA PRO A 167 17.74 18.73 -3.13
C PRO A 167 18.67 17.66 -3.72
N GLU A 168 19.99 17.82 -3.60
CA GLU A 168 20.99 16.83 -4.05
C GLU A 168 20.88 15.51 -3.26
N ALA A 169 20.67 15.60 -1.95
CA ALA A 169 20.49 14.44 -1.10
C ALA A 169 19.19 13.69 -1.43
N VAL A 170 18.13 14.44 -1.78
CA VAL A 170 16.86 13.86 -2.24
C VAL A 170 17.04 13.11 -3.56
N VAL A 171 17.78 13.70 -4.51
CA VAL A 171 18.08 13.05 -5.79
C VAL A 171 18.88 11.78 -5.57
N ALA A 172 19.96 11.83 -4.78
CA ALA A 172 20.81 10.66 -4.52
C ALA A 172 20.03 9.52 -3.84
N GLN A 173 19.28 9.82 -2.77
CA GLN A 173 18.46 8.82 -2.07
C GLN A 173 17.31 8.31 -2.94
N GLY A 174 16.68 9.20 -3.71
CA GLY A 174 15.61 8.84 -4.64
C GLY A 174 16.09 7.88 -5.72
N CYS A 175 17.24 8.14 -6.35
CA CYS A 175 17.83 7.25 -7.36
C CYS A 175 18.14 5.87 -6.79
N LEU A 176 18.67 5.80 -5.56
CA LEU A 176 18.90 4.53 -4.86
C LEU A 176 17.58 3.76 -4.66
N LEU A 177 16.53 4.44 -4.20
CA LEU A 177 15.22 3.83 -4.01
C LEU A 177 14.60 3.35 -5.32
N VAL A 178 14.71 4.11 -6.41
CA VAL A 178 14.21 3.67 -7.72
C VAL A 178 14.94 2.42 -8.19
N SER A 179 16.26 2.35 -8.02
CA SER A 179 17.05 1.15 -8.34
C SER A 179 16.62 -0.08 -7.51
N GLN A 180 16.37 0.10 -6.22
CA GLN A 180 15.83 -0.97 -5.36
C GLN A 180 14.44 -1.41 -5.80
N ILE A 181 13.56 -0.48 -6.16
CA ILE A 181 12.22 -0.78 -6.66
C ILE A 181 12.30 -1.52 -8.01
N ASP A 182 13.23 -1.15 -8.89
CA ASP A 182 13.45 -1.84 -10.16
C ASP A 182 13.90 -3.28 -9.97
N CYS A 183 14.82 -3.53 -9.02
CA CYS A 183 15.19 -4.88 -8.61
C CYS A 183 13.97 -5.68 -8.10
N LEU A 184 13.10 -5.06 -7.30
CA LEU A 184 11.88 -5.71 -6.82
C LEU A 184 10.85 -5.97 -7.93
N LEU A 185 10.74 -5.08 -8.91
CA LEU A 185 9.88 -5.28 -10.09
C LEU A 185 10.39 -6.45 -10.94
N ASP A 186 11.71 -6.57 -11.11
CA ASP A 186 12.33 -7.70 -11.81
C ASP A 186 12.09 -9.01 -11.06
N GLN A 187 12.24 -9.04 -9.74
CA GLN A 187 11.88 -10.21 -8.92
C GLN A 187 10.36 -10.51 -9.00
N ALA A 188 9.51 -9.49 -8.99
CA ALA A 188 8.06 -9.67 -9.12
C ALA A 188 7.68 -10.27 -10.48
N SER A 189 8.45 -10.03 -11.54
CA SER A 189 8.22 -10.61 -12.86
C SER A 189 8.35 -12.14 -12.88
N THR A 190 9.17 -12.72 -12.00
CA THR A 190 9.36 -14.17 -11.90
C THR A 190 8.37 -14.82 -10.93
N LEU A 191 8.00 -14.12 -9.86
CA LEU A 191 7.13 -14.65 -8.79
C LEU A 191 5.64 -14.37 -9.00
N PHE A 192 5.30 -13.24 -9.63
CA PHE A 192 3.94 -12.75 -9.78
C PHE A 192 3.65 -12.39 -11.24
N PHE A 193 3.76 -13.35 -12.14
CA PHE A 193 3.46 -13.16 -13.56
C PHE A 193 2.09 -12.51 -13.80
N TYR A 194 2.00 -11.65 -14.82
CA TYR A 194 0.76 -11.11 -15.35
C TYR A 194 0.78 -11.12 -16.87
N GLU A 195 -0.39 -11.30 -17.49
CA GLU A 195 -0.56 -11.27 -18.93
C GLU A 195 -1.01 -9.88 -19.37
N VAL A 196 -0.48 -9.38 -20.49
CA VAL A 196 -1.02 -8.20 -21.16
C VAL A 196 -2.01 -8.68 -22.21
N ILE A 197 -3.29 -8.37 -22.02
CA ILE A 197 -4.34 -8.71 -22.97
C ILE A 197 -4.28 -7.70 -24.15
N PRO A 198 -4.26 -8.19 -25.40
CA PRO A 198 -4.28 -7.34 -26.59
C PRO A 198 -5.56 -6.51 -26.72
N THR A 199 -5.47 -5.39 -27.44
CA THR A 199 -6.57 -4.44 -27.61
C THR A 199 -7.85 -5.01 -28.21
N ALA A 200 -7.74 -6.05 -29.05
CA ALA A 200 -8.92 -6.70 -29.64
C ALA A 200 -9.78 -7.44 -28.60
N GLU A 201 -9.20 -7.82 -27.46
CA GLU A 201 -9.85 -8.60 -26.40
C GLU A 201 -10.04 -7.78 -25.11
N ALA A 202 -9.65 -6.50 -25.13
CA ALA A 202 -9.71 -5.63 -23.97
C ALA A 202 -11.16 -5.18 -23.69
N PRO A 203 -11.59 -5.17 -22.41
CA PRO A 203 -12.91 -4.66 -22.05
C PRO A 203 -13.03 -3.16 -22.33
N ASP A 204 -14.26 -2.63 -22.47
CA ASP A 204 -14.51 -1.22 -22.77
C ASP A 204 -13.90 -0.25 -21.74
N CYS A 205 -13.70 -0.70 -20.49
CA CYS A 205 -13.06 0.07 -19.44
C CYS A 205 -11.52 0.06 -19.50
N ALA A 206 -10.92 -0.62 -20.48
CA ALA A 206 -9.47 -0.71 -20.62
C ALA A 206 -8.85 0.62 -21.06
N PHE A 207 -7.84 1.05 -20.30
CA PHE A 207 -7.10 2.26 -20.63
C PHE A 207 -6.23 2.04 -21.87
N ASN A 208 -6.37 2.91 -22.87
CA ASN A 208 -5.72 2.78 -24.19
C ASN A 208 -5.91 1.41 -24.85
N GLY A 209 -7.00 0.70 -24.52
CA GLY A 209 -7.24 -0.65 -25.03
C GLY A 209 -6.16 -1.66 -24.59
N ILE A 210 -5.50 -1.46 -23.46
CA ILE A 210 -4.56 -2.44 -22.89
C ILE A 210 -5.05 -2.79 -21.50
N THR A 211 -5.01 -4.09 -21.16
CA THR A 211 -5.32 -4.51 -19.80
C THR A 211 -4.38 -5.59 -19.31
N HIS A 212 -4.12 -5.58 -18.01
CA HIS A 212 -3.34 -6.58 -17.31
C HIS A 212 -4.26 -7.62 -16.68
N LYS A 213 -3.97 -8.88 -16.91
CA LYS A 213 -4.62 -10.01 -16.26
C LYS A 213 -3.67 -10.62 -15.26
N TYR A 214 -4.14 -10.72 -14.03
CA TYR A 214 -3.36 -11.25 -12.93
C TYR A 214 -3.90 -12.62 -12.50
N PRO A 215 -3.04 -13.56 -12.07
CA PRO A 215 -3.48 -14.85 -11.54
C PRO A 215 -4.28 -14.70 -10.25
N THR A 216 -3.92 -13.72 -9.40
CA THR A 216 -4.58 -13.47 -8.12
C THR A 216 -4.69 -11.97 -7.82
N PRO A 217 -5.66 -11.56 -6.97
CA PRO A 217 -5.71 -10.19 -6.45
C PRO A 217 -4.45 -9.79 -5.69
N GLN A 218 -3.76 -10.74 -5.07
CA GLN A 218 -2.51 -10.50 -4.39
C GLN A 218 -1.39 -10.08 -5.36
N SER A 219 -1.23 -10.79 -6.48
CA SER A 219 -0.27 -10.45 -7.53
C SER A 219 -0.50 -9.03 -8.05
N ALA A 220 -1.75 -8.68 -8.36
CA ALA A 220 -2.12 -7.34 -8.83
C ALA A 220 -1.76 -6.24 -7.81
N ARG A 221 -2.02 -6.49 -6.52
CA ARG A 221 -1.66 -5.56 -5.43
C ARG A 221 -0.16 -5.33 -5.34
N TYR A 222 0.66 -6.38 -5.40
CA TYR A 222 2.12 -6.24 -5.32
C TYR A 222 2.69 -5.37 -6.44
N TRP A 223 2.30 -5.64 -7.69
CA TRP A 223 2.72 -4.82 -8.82
C TRP A 223 2.35 -3.35 -8.64
N ASN A 224 1.12 -3.09 -8.22
CA ASN A 224 0.65 -1.72 -8.06
C ASN A 224 1.31 -1.00 -6.90
N ILE A 225 1.64 -1.67 -5.78
CA ILE A 225 2.42 -1.07 -4.70
C ILE A 225 3.78 -0.59 -5.23
N LEU A 226 4.52 -1.45 -5.92
CA LEU A 226 5.84 -1.10 -6.47
C LEU A 226 5.76 0.02 -7.51
N ARG A 227 4.79 -0.03 -8.43
CA ARG A 227 4.57 1.01 -9.45
C ARG A 227 4.21 2.36 -8.84
N VAL A 228 3.33 2.37 -7.83
CA VAL A 228 2.95 3.59 -7.10
C VAL A 228 4.15 4.15 -6.35
N MET A 229 4.94 3.31 -5.67
CA MET A 229 6.18 3.74 -5.02
C MET A 229 7.15 4.37 -6.02
N LYS A 230 7.39 3.72 -7.17
CA LYS A 230 8.26 4.24 -8.24
C LYS A 230 7.77 5.58 -8.77
N LEU A 231 6.45 5.73 -8.97
CA LEU A 231 5.84 6.99 -9.40
C LEU A 231 6.08 8.12 -8.38
N PHE A 232 5.85 7.83 -7.10
CA PHE A 232 6.05 8.82 -6.03
C PHE A 232 7.50 9.26 -5.92
N ILE A 233 8.45 8.33 -5.91
CA ILE A 233 9.88 8.68 -5.81
C ILE A 233 10.33 9.44 -7.07
N SER A 234 9.92 9.00 -8.27
CA SER A 234 10.25 9.70 -9.52
C SER A 234 9.77 11.15 -9.51
N LYS A 235 8.58 11.40 -8.95
CA LYS A 235 8.05 12.75 -8.76
C LYS A 235 8.90 13.61 -7.81
N TRP A 236 9.42 13.04 -6.73
CA TRP A 236 10.28 13.78 -5.79
C TRP A 236 11.64 14.09 -6.39
N ILE A 237 12.26 13.13 -7.08
CA ILE A 237 13.49 13.36 -7.83
C ILE A 237 13.26 14.50 -8.83
N HIS A 238 12.21 14.42 -9.65
CA HIS A 238 11.91 15.44 -10.65
C HIS A 238 11.81 16.84 -10.03
N ARG A 239 11.06 16.98 -8.93
CA ARG A 239 10.91 18.27 -8.21
C ARG A 239 12.24 18.79 -7.67
N SER A 240 13.05 17.94 -7.05
CA SER A 240 14.35 18.33 -6.51
C SER A 240 15.33 18.74 -7.62
N VAL A 241 15.31 18.03 -8.75
CA VAL A 241 16.13 18.38 -9.93
C VAL A 241 15.71 19.72 -10.52
N THR A 242 14.40 20.00 -10.61
CA THR A 242 13.91 21.31 -11.04
C THR A 242 14.32 22.42 -10.07
N ALA A 243 14.22 22.20 -8.75
CA ALA A 243 14.62 23.21 -7.77
C ALA A 243 16.13 23.56 -7.86
N LEU A 244 16.98 22.57 -8.16
CA LEU A 244 18.41 22.79 -8.43
C LEU A 244 18.65 23.66 -9.67
N ALA A 245 17.73 23.64 -10.64
CA ALA A 245 17.79 24.50 -11.82
C ALA A 245 17.57 25.97 -11.48
N ASP A 246 16.59 26.24 -10.63
CA ASP A 246 16.25 27.60 -10.24
C ASP A 246 17.35 28.24 -9.38
N CYS A 247 18.05 27.44 -8.55
CA CYS A 247 19.18 27.93 -7.75
C CYS A 247 20.45 28.23 -8.57
N ASN A 248 20.78 27.38 -9.55
CA ASN A 248 22.03 27.49 -10.31
C ASN A 248 21.97 28.49 -11.47
N ALA A 249 20.80 28.99 -11.85
CA ALA A 249 20.64 30.03 -12.88
C ALA A 249 21.29 31.39 -12.53
N THR A 250 21.89 31.52 -11.34
CA THR A 250 22.51 32.76 -10.84
C THR A 250 24.04 32.79 -10.94
N VAL A 251 24.70 31.69 -11.35
CA VAL A 251 26.17 31.61 -11.45
C VAL A 251 26.56 31.00 -12.80
N ASP A 252 27.13 31.82 -13.68
CA ASP A 252 27.49 31.44 -15.05
C ASP A 252 28.88 30.79 -15.15
N ASP A 253 29.02 29.98 -16.21
CA ASP A 253 30.22 29.53 -16.92
C ASP A 253 31.09 28.39 -16.31
N CYS A 254 30.67 27.13 -16.55
CA CYS A 254 31.49 25.89 -16.80
C CYS A 254 30.72 24.59 -16.45
N THR A 255 29.49 24.35 -16.94
CA THR A 255 28.61 23.28 -16.41
C THR A 255 27.96 22.34 -17.43
N GLY A 256 28.43 22.26 -18.68
CA GLY A 256 27.78 21.45 -19.72
C GLY A 256 27.48 19.98 -19.35
N THR A 257 28.38 19.31 -18.63
CA THR A 257 28.17 17.92 -18.15
C THR A 257 27.13 17.84 -17.03
N LEU A 258 27.08 18.82 -16.14
CA LEU A 258 26.12 18.89 -15.04
C LEU A 258 24.71 19.14 -15.59
N GLU A 259 24.59 20.06 -16.56
CA GLU A 259 23.32 20.35 -17.22
C GLU A 259 22.81 19.16 -18.02
N GLN A 260 23.67 18.48 -18.77
CA GLN A 260 23.30 17.27 -19.50
C GLN A 260 22.77 16.17 -18.56
N ASN A 261 23.51 15.85 -17.49
CA ASN A 261 23.08 14.88 -16.48
C ASN A 261 21.71 15.25 -15.88
N ARG A 262 21.44 16.55 -15.75
CA ARG A 262 20.19 17.06 -15.21
C ARG A 262 19.03 16.89 -16.19
N PHE A 263 19.23 17.22 -17.47
CA PHE A 263 18.26 16.98 -18.53
C PHE A 263 17.93 15.49 -18.67
N ASP A 264 18.95 14.64 -18.63
CA ASP A 264 18.79 13.18 -18.69
C ASP A 264 17.94 12.67 -17.52
N LEU A 265 18.19 13.18 -16.31
CA LEU A 265 17.43 12.78 -15.12
C LEU A 265 15.98 13.28 -15.14
N LEU A 266 15.71 14.49 -15.66
CA LEU A 266 14.35 14.99 -15.88
C LEU A 266 13.60 14.15 -16.92
N GLY A 267 14.27 13.80 -18.02
CA GLY A 267 13.74 12.90 -19.05
C GLY A 267 13.43 11.51 -18.48
N TYR A 268 14.36 10.95 -17.71
CA TYR A 268 14.21 9.66 -17.05
C TYR A 268 13.03 9.63 -16.08
N THR A 269 12.93 10.61 -15.17
CA THR A 269 11.83 10.68 -14.18
C THR A 269 10.47 10.83 -14.83
N LYS A 270 10.37 11.62 -15.91
CA LYS A 270 9.13 11.77 -16.68
C LYS A 270 8.76 10.47 -17.40
N SER A 271 9.70 9.87 -18.13
CA SER A 271 9.48 8.60 -18.85
C SER A 271 9.05 7.48 -17.89
N ASN A 272 9.70 7.38 -16.72
CA ASN A 272 9.29 6.46 -15.68
C ASN A 272 7.87 6.71 -15.21
N ALA A 273 7.52 7.97 -14.90
CA ALA A 273 6.20 8.34 -14.43
C ALA A 273 5.10 7.99 -15.45
N ASP A 274 5.33 8.30 -16.73
CA ASP A 274 4.40 7.99 -17.82
C ASP A 274 4.20 6.47 -17.95
N LYS A 275 5.30 5.69 -17.96
CA LYS A 275 5.24 4.23 -18.06
C LYS A 275 4.47 3.60 -16.90
N VAL A 276 4.82 3.93 -15.66
CA VAL A 276 4.16 3.32 -14.50
C VAL A 276 2.71 3.77 -14.35
N ALA A 277 2.36 5.00 -14.75
CA ALA A 277 0.98 5.47 -14.75
C ALA A 277 0.11 4.67 -15.72
N VAL A 278 0.60 4.43 -16.94
CA VAL A 278 -0.06 3.54 -17.91
C VAL A 278 -0.24 2.14 -17.30
N ASP A 279 0.82 1.56 -16.72
CA ASP A 279 0.76 0.21 -16.17
C ASP A 279 -0.24 0.07 -15.00
N ILE A 280 -0.36 1.11 -14.16
CA ILE A 280 -1.35 1.18 -13.08
C ILE A 280 -2.76 1.21 -13.67
N LEU A 281 -3.00 2.05 -14.68
CA LEU A 281 -4.32 2.17 -15.31
C LEU A 281 -4.73 0.88 -16.04
N CYS A 282 -3.79 0.19 -16.70
CA CYS A 282 -4.02 -1.11 -17.33
C CYS A 282 -4.43 -2.21 -16.33
N SER A 283 -4.13 -2.04 -15.03
CA SER A 283 -4.56 -2.98 -13.98
C SER A 283 -6.00 -2.77 -13.52
N VAL A 284 -6.61 -1.61 -13.78
CA VAL A 284 -7.95 -1.25 -13.28
C VAL A 284 -9.05 -2.23 -13.72
N PRO A 285 -9.11 -2.67 -15.01
CA PRO A 285 -10.15 -3.60 -15.43
C PRO A 285 -10.14 -4.92 -14.67
N PHE A 286 -8.96 -5.42 -14.28
CA PHE A 286 -8.85 -6.61 -13.45
C PHE A 286 -9.58 -6.43 -12.12
N PHE A 287 -9.34 -5.34 -11.39
CA PHE A 287 -10.01 -5.08 -10.11
C PHE A 287 -11.51 -4.85 -10.26
N GLN A 288 -11.95 -4.21 -11.35
CA GLN A 288 -13.38 -4.06 -11.65
C GLN A 288 -14.05 -5.39 -11.95
N SER A 289 -13.35 -6.29 -12.66
CA SER A 289 -13.85 -7.62 -12.98
C SER A 289 -14.07 -8.47 -11.73
N LEU A 290 -13.24 -8.31 -10.69
CA LEU A 290 -13.42 -9.00 -9.41
C LEU A 290 -14.76 -8.64 -8.75
N ALA A 291 -15.19 -7.38 -8.83
CA ALA A 291 -16.48 -6.94 -8.33
C ALA A 291 -17.65 -7.43 -9.20
N SER A 292 -17.39 -7.74 -10.47
CA SER A 292 -18.41 -8.16 -11.46
C SER A 292 -18.57 -9.69 -11.54
N GLN A 293 -17.53 -10.48 -11.24
CA GLN A 293 -17.61 -11.94 -11.24
C GLN A 293 -18.41 -12.48 -10.04
N SER A 294 -18.43 -11.76 -8.92
CA SER A 294 -19.37 -11.99 -7.81
C SER A 294 -20.85 -11.92 -8.25
N TYR A 295 -21.15 -11.15 -9.31
CA TYR A 295 -22.48 -11.02 -9.90
C TYR A 295 -22.89 -12.22 -10.80
N LEU A 296 -21.95 -12.85 -11.50
CA LEU A 296 -22.23 -13.95 -12.43
C LEU A 296 -22.27 -15.33 -11.76
N GLY A 297 -21.53 -15.52 -10.65
CA GLY A 297 -21.55 -16.76 -9.88
C GLY A 297 -22.90 -17.05 -9.18
N GLN A 298 -23.73 -16.03 -8.94
CA GLN A 298 -25.04 -16.17 -8.30
C GLN A 298 -26.20 -16.34 -9.29
N THR A 299 -26.04 -15.89 -10.54
CA THR A 299 -27.10 -15.99 -11.56
C THR A 299 -27.12 -17.32 -12.32
N GLN A 300 -26.09 -18.16 -12.19
CA GLN A 300 -26.06 -19.50 -12.82
C GLN A 300 -26.55 -20.66 -11.93
N GLN A 301 -26.94 -20.43 -10.67
CA GLN A 301 -27.56 -21.45 -9.80
C GLN A 301 -29.06 -21.25 -9.55
N SER A 302 -29.69 -20.32 -10.27
CA SER A 302 -31.15 -20.12 -10.21
C SER A 302 -31.74 -20.05 -11.61
N ASN A 303 -31.74 -21.19 -12.30
CA ASN A 303 -32.82 -21.50 -13.23
C ASN A 303 -33.13 -23.00 -13.15
N PRO A 304 -34.40 -23.37 -12.92
CA PRO A 304 -34.85 -24.76 -12.74
C PRO A 304 -34.72 -25.61 -14.02
#